data_AF-A0AAV5YHY0-F1
#
_entry.id   AF-A0AAV5YHY0-F1
#
_cell.length_a   1.000
_cell.length_b   1.000
_cell.length_c   1.000
_cell.angle_alpha   90.00
_cell.angle_beta   90.00
_cell.angle_gamma   90.00
#
_symmetry.space_group_name_H-M   'P 1'
#
loop_
_entity.id
_entity.type
_entity.pdbx_description
1 polymer ?
#
loop_
_entity_poly.entity_id
_entity_poly.type
_entity_poly.pdbx_seq_one_letter_code
_entity_poly.pdbx_strand_id
1 'polypeptide(L)'
;MFRWLAGSVGSTGLVLAGLLEFAWGQTTPPGLENLSPDERAVVERNLERWRRLPPEERQRAMESYRHWRALTPEDRKAARENFRRFRDLPLDERQRIMEDFKRWNELPEARRQELQHAWERFQRLPPERRQRLQERFEQFQKLPPEERQRLMENFERWQRLTPEERARIRERLRAMPPEERQRLRQMTPQERQRVLRERPHEAPAR
;
A
#
# COMPACT_ATOMS: atom_id res chain seq x y z
N MET A 1 -4.09 6.40 3.46
CA MET A 1 -3.20 5.47 4.17
C MET A 1 -1.80 5.40 3.54
N PHE A 2 -1.63 5.52 2.20
CA PHE A 2 -0.32 5.34 1.55
C PHE A 2 0.52 6.61 1.25
N ARG A 3 0.04 7.83 1.55
CA ARG A 3 0.87 9.06 1.43
C ARG A 3 2.05 9.12 2.42
N TRP A 4 2.13 8.16 3.35
CA TRP A 4 3.09 8.13 4.45
C TRP A 4 4.22 7.12 4.23
N LEU A 5 4.06 6.18 3.30
CA LEU A 5 5.10 5.19 2.98
C LEU A 5 6.04 5.69 1.85
N ALA A 6 5.56 6.58 0.98
CA ALA A 6 6.38 7.20 -0.06
C ALA A 6 7.24 8.38 0.46
N GLY A 7 6.96 8.87 1.67
CA GLY A 7 7.67 9.97 2.30
C GLY A 7 8.69 9.49 3.31
N SER A 8 9.85 9.06 2.82
CA SER A 8 11.09 8.89 3.60
C SER A 8 11.07 7.81 4.70
N VAL A 9 11.51 6.61 4.33
CA VAL A 9 12.26 5.76 5.27
C VAL A 9 13.39 6.58 5.86
N GLY A 10 13.45 6.59 7.18
CA GLY A 10 14.67 6.90 7.89
C GLY A 10 14.59 8.19 8.69
N SER A 11 14.26 8.01 9.97
CA SER A 11 14.82 8.75 11.10
C SER A 11 16.33 8.96 11.02
N THR A 12 17.02 8.20 10.19
CA THR A 12 18.44 8.32 9.89
C THR A 12 18.77 9.54 9.02
N GLY A 13 17.78 10.17 8.38
CA GLY A 13 17.99 11.29 7.45
C GLY A 13 18.45 12.60 8.09
N LEU A 14 18.04 12.90 9.33
CA LEU A 14 18.39 14.20 9.95
C LEU A 14 19.82 14.25 10.50
N VAL A 15 20.38 13.12 10.95
CA VAL A 15 21.80 13.05 11.34
C VAL A 15 22.69 12.91 10.10
N LEU A 16 22.22 12.22 9.05
CA LEU A 16 22.94 12.11 7.78
C LEU A 16 22.91 13.42 6.97
N ALA A 17 21.92 14.29 7.12
CA ALA A 17 21.81 15.52 6.32
C ALA A 17 22.99 16.50 6.49
N GLY A 18 23.53 16.61 7.71
CA GLY A 18 24.76 17.39 7.97
C GLY A 18 26.05 16.65 7.60
N LEU A 19 26.04 15.31 7.67
CA LEU A 19 27.19 14.47 7.33
C LEU A 19 27.35 14.23 5.81
N LEU A 20 26.26 14.32 5.05
CA LEU A 20 26.22 14.08 3.60
C LEU A 20 26.79 15.22 2.77
N GLU A 21 26.73 16.47 3.26
CA GLU A 21 27.37 17.64 2.62
C GLU A 21 28.91 17.53 2.63
N PHE A 22 29.50 16.83 3.60
CA PHE A 22 30.95 16.71 3.76
C PHE A 22 31.56 15.39 3.26
N ALA A 23 30.74 14.39 2.96
CA ALA A 23 31.21 13.06 2.53
C ALA A 23 31.86 13.03 1.13
N TRP A 24 32.01 14.17 0.45
CA TRP A 24 32.65 14.32 -0.86
C TRP A 24 34.00 15.07 -0.83
N GLY A 25 34.53 15.38 0.35
CA GLY A 25 35.96 15.66 0.55
C GLY A 25 36.53 14.57 1.46
N GLN A 26 37.76 14.10 1.23
CA GLN A 26 38.44 13.16 2.12
C GLN A 26 38.85 13.82 3.46
N THR A 27 37.95 14.57 4.09
CA THR A 27 38.21 15.39 5.27
C THR A 27 37.09 15.23 6.28
N THR A 28 37.47 15.21 7.55
CA THR A 28 36.56 15.35 8.70
C THR A 28 35.63 16.55 8.48
N PRO A 29 34.32 16.47 8.79
CA PRO A 29 33.44 17.64 8.69
C PRO A 29 34.02 18.80 9.53
N PRO A 30 34.24 19.99 8.97
CA PRO A 30 34.67 21.16 9.74
C PRO A 30 33.66 21.44 10.85
N GLY A 31 34.17 21.74 12.04
CA GLY A 31 33.39 21.89 13.26
C GLY A 31 33.27 20.62 14.11
N LEU A 32 33.79 19.47 13.67
CA LEU A 32 33.89 18.27 14.53
C LEU A 32 34.78 18.53 15.77
N GLU A 33 35.79 19.37 15.59
CA GLU A 33 36.66 19.90 16.64
C GLU A 33 35.91 20.68 17.73
N ASN A 34 34.74 21.27 17.40
CA ASN A 34 33.93 22.07 18.33
C ASN A 34 32.86 21.25 19.06
N LEU A 35 32.74 19.95 18.76
CA LEU A 35 31.82 19.04 19.43
C LEU A 35 32.42 18.51 20.73
N SER A 36 31.55 18.25 21.71
CA SER A 36 31.93 17.50 22.91
C SER A 36 32.42 16.07 22.53
N PRO A 37 33.21 15.41 23.39
CA PRO A 37 33.69 14.05 23.13
C PRO A 37 32.56 13.05 22.80
N ASP A 38 31.42 13.17 23.48
CA ASP A 38 30.27 12.28 23.27
C ASP A 38 29.59 12.53 21.91
N GLU A 39 29.40 13.80 21.53
CA GLU A 39 28.86 14.17 20.23
C GLU A 39 29.77 13.74 19.08
N ARG A 40 31.09 13.90 19.27
CA ARG A 40 32.10 13.45 18.31
C ARG A 40 32.04 11.94 18.10
N ALA A 41 31.96 11.16 19.17
CA ALA A 41 31.86 9.70 19.09
C ALA A 41 30.60 9.24 18.32
N VAL A 42 29.47 9.94 18.49
CA VAL A 42 28.24 9.67 17.74
C VAL A 42 28.44 9.94 16.25
N VAL A 43 29.08 11.06 15.90
CA VAL A 43 29.36 11.43 14.51
C VAL A 43 30.32 10.44 13.86
N GLU A 44 31.42 10.09 14.52
CA GLU A 44 32.42 9.16 14.01
C GLU A 44 31.83 7.78 13.74
N ARG A 45 31.04 7.23 14.68
CA ARG A 45 30.34 5.96 14.50
C ARG A 45 29.39 5.98 13.28
N ASN A 46 28.69 7.10 13.07
CA ASN A 46 27.78 7.24 11.94
C ASN A 46 28.53 7.37 10.61
N LEU A 47 29.66 8.08 10.59
CA LEU A 47 30.55 8.17 9.42
C LEU A 47 31.15 6.82 9.05
N GLU A 48 31.58 6.04 10.04
CA GLU A 48 32.09 4.69 9.82
C GLU A 48 31.01 3.78 9.23
N ARG A 49 29.79 3.84 9.77
CA ARG A 49 28.64 3.12 9.20
C ARG A 49 28.39 3.53 7.75
N TRP A 50 28.44 4.82 7.43
CA TRP A 50 28.28 5.34 6.07
C TRP A 50 29.37 4.84 5.11
N ARG A 51 30.63 4.85 5.56
CA ARG A 51 31.78 4.35 4.78
C ARG A 51 31.65 2.86 4.47
N ARG A 52 31.03 2.08 5.37
CA ARG A 52 30.77 0.64 5.19
C ARG A 52 29.54 0.32 4.33
N LEU A 53 28.69 1.29 3.99
CA LEU A 53 27.54 1.04 3.12
C LEU A 53 27.98 0.64 1.70
N PRO A 54 27.37 -0.40 1.10
CA PRO A 54 27.55 -0.72 -0.31
C PRO A 54 27.28 0.48 -1.23
N PRO A 55 27.93 0.59 -2.40
CA PRO A 55 27.76 1.72 -3.31
C PRO A 55 26.30 2.01 -3.68
N GLU A 56 25.49 0.97 -3.92
CA GLU A 56 24.07 1.13 -4.24
C GLU A 56 23.25 1.69 -3.07
N GLU A 57 23.51 1.23 -1.85
CA GLU A 57 22.85 1.74 -0.65
C GLU A 57 23.21 3.20 -0.39
N ARG A 58 24.48 3.54 -0.63
CA ARG A 58 24.96 4.92 -0.56
C ARG A 58 24.25 5.82 -1.56
N GLN A 59 24.07 5.34 -2.79
CA GLN A 59 23.34 6.06 -3.84
C GLN A 59 21.87 6.27 -3.46
N ARG A 60 21.17 5.23 -2.99
CA ARG A 60 19.78 5.33 -2.54
C ARG A 60 19.61 6.34 -1.41
N ALA A 61 20.53 6.34 -0.44
CA ALA A 61 20.52 7.30 0.66
C ALA A 61 20.76 8.73 0.16
N MET A 62 21.63 8.92 -0.83
CA MET A 62 21.86 10.22 -1.46
C MET A 62 20.65 10.73 -2.24
N GLU A 63 19.98 9.87 -3.00
CA GLU A 63 18.75 10.21 -3.72
C GLU A 63 17.62 10.59 -2.74
N SER A 64 17.48 9.82 -1.66
CA SER A 64 16.54 10.13 -0.56
C SER A 64 16.83 11.49 0.07
N TYR A 65 18.12 11.81 0.27
CA TYR A 65 18.53 13.11 0.80
C TYR A 65 18.22 14.26 -0.16
N ARG A 66 18.47 14.10 -1.47
CA ARG A 66 18.11 15.10 -2.48
C ARG A 66 16.61 15.37 -2.48
N HIS A 67 15.80 14.33 -2.39
CA HIS A 67 14.34 14.46 -2.27
C HIS A 67 13.96 15.21 -0.99
N TRP A 68 14.53 14.83 0.15
CA TRP A 68 14.30 15.50 1.43
C TRP A 68 14.63 17.00 1.41
N ARG A 69 15.76 17.39 0.79
CA ARG A 69 16.14 18.81 0.62
C ARG A 69 15.17 19.58 -0.27
N ALA A 70 14.58 18.92 -1.26
CA ALA A 70 13.60 19.53 -2.16
C ALA A 70 12.21 19.74 -1.50
N LEU A 71 11.96 19.15 -0.32
CA LEU A 71 10.70 19.33 0.41
C LEU A 71 10.55 20.75 0.96
N THR A 72 9.32 21.26 0.90
CA THR A 72 8.95 22.54 1.52
C THR A 72 9.16 22.48 3.04
N PRO A 73 9.34 23.63 3.73
CA PRO A 73 9.41 23.67 5.19
C PRO A 73 8.22 22.97 5.87
N GLU A 74 7.03 23.13 5.30
CA GLU A 74 5.76 22.53 5.75
C GLU A 74 5.80 21.01 5.60
N ASP A 75 6.22 20.49 4.44
CA ASP A 75 6.34 19.05 4.21
C ASP A 75 7.40 18.42 5.12
N ARG A 76 8.53 19.11 5.35
CA ARG A 76 9.55 18.66 6.30
C ARG A 76 9.02 18.65 7.74
N LYS A 77 8.18 19.62 8.12
CA LYS A 77 7.51 19.65 9.43
C LYS A 77 6.56 18.47 9.57
N ALA A 78 5.71 18.25 8.57
CA ALA A 78 4.80 17.10 8.55
C ALA A 78 5.61 15.81 8.70
N ALA A 79 6.63 15.56 7.86
CA ALA A 79 7.45 14.35 7.96
C ALA A 79 8.08 14.14 9.35
N ARG A 80 8.53 15.20 10.03
CA ARG A 80 9.02 15.11 11.43
C ARG A 80 7.93 14.70 12.42
N GLU A 81 6.73 15.28 12.32
CA GLU A 81 5.58 14.92 13.16
C GLU A 81 5.15 13.48 12.91
N ASN A 82 5.16 13.06 11.66
CA ASN A 82 4.82 11.72 11.21
C ASN A 82 5.77 10.70 11.82
N PHE A 83 7.06 11.00 11.76
CA PHE A 83 8.09 10.17 12.35
C PHE A 83 7.95 10.08 13.88
N ARG A 84 7.64 11.20 14.55
CA ARG A 84 7.36 11.20 15.99
C ARG A 84 6.21 10.26 16.33
N ARG A 85 5.07 10.40 15.64
CA ARG A 85 3.90 9.53 15.82
C ARG A 85 4.26 8.05 15.63
N PHE A 86 4.99 7.72 14.57
CA PHE A 86 5.45 6.34 14.33
C PHE A 86 6.34 5.79 15.45
N ARG A 87 7.25 6.61 15.98
CA ARG A 87 8.13 6.20 17.08
C ARG A 87 7.36 5.93 18.37
N ASP A 88 6.28 6.68 18.58
CA ASP A 88 5.42 6.60 19.77
C ASP A 88 4.37 5.48 19.66
N LEU A 89 4.27 4.77 18.52
CA LEU A 89 3.43 3.58 18.37
C LEU A 89 3.95 2.41 19.25
N PRO A 90 3.04 1.54 19.71
CA PRO A 90 3.40 0.24 20.29
C PRO A 90 4.35 -0.56 19.39
N LEU A 91 5.21 -1.38 20.01
CA LEU A 91 6.27 -2.10 19.31
C LEU A 91 5.73 -3.03 18.20
N ASP A 92 4.64 -3.71 18.47
CA ASP A 92 3.94 -4.62 17.55
C ASP A 92 3.33 -3.87 16.37
N GLU A 93 2.70 -2.72 16.61
CA GLU A 93 2.16 -1.88 15.54
C GLU A 93 3.28 -1.33 14.65
N ARG A 94 4.40 -0.91 15.26
CA ARG A 94 5.59 -0.45 14.55
C ARG A 94 6.18 -1.55 13.68
N GLN A 95 6.30 -2.77 14.21
CA GLN A 95 6.80 -3.94 13.46
C GLN A 95 5.90 -4.24 12.26
N ARG A 96 4.57 -4.24 12.44
CA ARG A 96 3.62 -4.45 11.35
C ARG A 96 3.79 -3.42 10.23
N ILE A 97 3.91 -2.13 10.57
CA ILE A 97 4.14 -1.07 9.57
C ILE A 97 5.46 -1.28 8.83
N MET A 98 6.52 -1.69 9.53
CA MET A 98 7.81 -1.97 8.90
C MET A 98 7.74 -3.18 7.95
N GLU A 99 7.00 -4.23 8.31
CA GLU A 99 6.78 -5.39 7.45
C GLU A 99 5.97 -5.03 6.20
N ASP A 100 4.87 -4.28 6.37
CA ASP A 100 4.05 -3.79 5.25
C ASP A 100 4.88 -2.91 4.31
N PHE A 101 5.75 -2.06 4.87
CA PHE A 101 6.67 -1.25 4.10
C PHE A 101 7.70 -2.08 3.33
N LYS A 102 8.26 -3.13 3.95
CA LYS A 102 9.16 -4.07 3.27
C LYS A 102 8.46 -4.73 2.08
N ARG A 103 7.25 -5.27 2.29
CA ARG A 103 6.43 -5.88 1.23
C ARG A 103 6.15 -4.91 0.10
N TRP A 104 5.89 -3.63 0.41
CA TRP A 104 5.68 -2.59 -0.59
C TRP A 104 6.93 -2.37 -1.48
N ASN A 105 8.13 -2.34 -0.90
CA ASN A 105 9.36 -2.17 -1.67
C ASN A 105 9.69 -3.37 -2.55
N GLU A 106 9.25 -4.56 -2.14
CA GLU A 106 9.42 -5.80 -2.91
C GLU A 106 8.43 -5.91 -4.09
N LEU A 107 7.40 -5.05 -4.14
CA LEU A 107 6.46 -5.05 -5.26
C LEU A 107 7.17 -4.67 -6.58
N PRO A 108 6.89 -5.37 -7.69
CA PRO A 108 7.33 -4.94 -9.02
C PRO A 108 6.85 -3.52 -9.33
N GLU A 109 7.64 -2.75 -10.07
CA GLU A 109 7.33 -1.35 -10.37
C GLU A 109 5.95 -1.17 -11.03
N ALA A 110 5.61 -2.03 -11.99
CA ALA A 110 4.29 -2.02 -12.62
C ALA A 110 3.14 -2.20 -11.61
N ARG A 111 3.32 -3.04 -10.58
CA ARG A 111 2.34 -3.22 -9.51
C ARG A 111 2.26 -2.00 -8.60
N ARG A 112 3.39 -1.37 -8.27
CA ARG A 112 3.39 -0.11 -7.49
C ARG A 112 2.63 0.99 -8.22
N GLN A 113 2.87 1.14 -9.53
CA GLN A 113 2.17 2.13 -10.37
C GLN A 113 0.68 1.86 -10.45
N GLU A 114 0.27 0.60 -10.64
CA GLU A 114 -1.14 0.21 -10.62
C GLU A 114 -1.83 0.61 -9.31
N LEU A 115 -1.21 0.32 -8.17
CA LEU A 115 -1.73 0.65 -6.84
C LEU A 115 -1.76 2.17 -6.61
N GLN A 116 -0.75 2.90 -7.08
CA GLN A 116 -0.72 4.36 -7.02
C GLN A 116 -1.89 4.97 -7.81
N HIS A 117 -2.12 4.53 -9.04
CA HIS A 117 -3.25 5.00 -9.84
C HIS A 117 -4.60 4.60 -9.23
N ALA A 118 -4.71 3.40 -8.64
CA ALA A 118 -5.90 3.00 -7.91
C ALA A 118 -6.18 3.93 -6.72
N TRP A 119 -5.14 4.31 -5.98
CA TRP A 119 -5.23 5.26 -4.89
C TRP A 119 -5.64 6.66 -5.36
N GLU A 120 -5.06 7.16 -6.45
CA GLU A 120 -5.44 8.44 -7.05
C GLU A 120 -6.92 8.47 -7.48
N ARG A 121 -7.38 7.40 -8.14
CA ARG A 121 -8.81 7.24 -8.48
C ARG A 121 -9.68 7.27 -7.23
N PHE A 122 -9.27 6.57 -6.17
CA PHE A 122 -10.00 6.56 -4.90
C PHE A 122 -10.06 7.96 -4.26
N GLN A 123 -8.96 8.71 -4.26
CA GLN A 123 -8.92 10.07 -3.70
C GLN A 123 -9.84 11.04 -4.45
N ARG A 124 -9.96 10.88 -5.77
CA ARG A 124 -10.84 11.70 -6.63
C ARG A 124 -12.33 11.38 -6.48
N LEU A 125 -12.70 10.29 -5.80
CA LEU A 125 -14.10 9.98 -5.54
C LEU A 125 -14.74 11.04 -4.62
N PRO A 126 -16.03 11.36 -4.80
CA PRO A 126 -16.79 12.16 -3.84
C PRO A 126 -16.69 11.59 -2.42
N PRO A 127 -16.68 12.43 -1.37
CA PRO A 127 -16.54 11.99 0.02
C PRO A 127 -17.50 10.85 0.41
N GLU A 128 -18.76 10.93 -0.01
CA GLU A 128 -19.82 9.96 0.29
C GLU A 128 -19.59 8.63 -0.45
N ARG A 129 -18.91 8.66 -1.60
CA ARG A 129 -18.50 7.45 -2.31
C ARG A 129 -17.31 6.80 -1.63
N ARG A 130 -16.32 7.59 -1.18
CA ARG A 130 -15.17 7.07 -0.42
C ARG A 130 -15.62 6.43 0.89
N GLN A 131 -16.50 7.09 1.64
CA GLN A 131 -17.01 6.59 2.91
C GLN A 131 -17.73 5.25 2.72
N ARG A 132 -18.64 5.15 1.74
CA ARG A 132 -19.31 3.87 1.43
C ARG A 132 -18.34 2.76 1.06
N LEU A 133 -17.24 3.06 0.36
CA LEU A 133 -16.21 2.06 0.05
C LEU A 133 -15.44 1.63 1.30
N GLN A 134 -15.13 2.56 2.19
CA GLN A 134 -14.47 2.28 3.47
C GLN A 134 -15.35 1.39 4.35
N GLU A 135 -16.62 1.74 4.52
CA GLU A 135 -17.59 0.94 5.29
C GLU A 135 -17.72 -0.49 4.75
N ARG A 136 -17.81 -0.65 3.42
CA ARG A 136 -17.85 -1.98 2.79
C ARG A 136 -16.56 -2.76 2.99
N PHE A 137 -15.41 -2.08 2.96
CA PHE A 137 -14.12 -2.71 3.20
C PHE A 137 -13.98 -3.15 4.67
N GLU A 138 -14.45 -2.35 5.62
CA GLU A 138 -14.49 -2.73 7.04
C GLU A 138 -15.42 -3.92 7.28
N GLN A 139 -16.60 -3.93 6.67
CA GLN A 139 -17.50 -5.08 6.72
C GLN A 139 -16.83 -6.34 6.16
N PHE A 140 -16.16 -6.22 5.01
CA PHE A 140 -15.41 -7.32 4.42
C PHE A 140 -14.30 -7.83 5.35
N GLN A 141 -13.55 -6.95 6.02
CA GLN A 141 -12.49 -7.36 6.93
C GLN A 141 -13.01 -8.10 8.17
N LYS A 142 -14.25 -7.82 8.60
CA LYS A 142 -14.91 -8.48 9.73
C LYS A 142 -15.46 -9.87 9.40
N LEU A 143 -15.53 -10.24 8.11
CA LEU A 143 -16.00 -11.57 7.71
C LEU A 143 -14.99 -12.66 8.14
N PRO A 144 -15.48 -13.87 8.47
CA PRO A 144 -14.63 -15.04 8.68
C PRO A 144 -13.66 -15.27 7.50
N PRO A 145 -12.43 -15.78 7.75
CA PRO A 145 -11.45 -16.04 6.69
C PRO A 145 -12.00 -16.82 5.50
N GLU A 146 -12.80 -17.84 5.76
CA GLU A 146 -13.40 -18.73 4.75
C GLU A 146 -14.42 -17.98 3.88
N GLU A 147 -15.20 -17.09 4.48
CA GLU A 147 -16.16 -16.25 3.74
C GLU A 147 -15.44 -15.22 2.87
N ARG A 148 -14.38 -14.58 3.41
CA ARG A 148 -13.55 -13.66 2.63
C ARG A 148 -12.95 -14.36 1.42
N GLN A 149 -12.41 -15.56 1.60
CA GLN A 149 -11.84 -16.35 0.52
C GLN A 149 -12.88 -16.69 -0.53
N ARG A 150 -14.08 -17.15 -0.14
CA ARG A 150 -15.19 -17.39 -1.07
C ARG A 150 -15.54 -16.14 -1.89
N LEU A 151 -15.58 -14.96 -1.26
CA LEU A 151 -15.86 -13.71 -1.96
C LEU A 151 -14.76 -13.34 -2.96
N MET A 152 -13.49 -13.48 -2.56
CA MET A 152 -12.35 -13.22 -3.43
C MET A 152 -12.35 -14.17 -4.64
N GLU A 153 -12.55 -15.47 -4.45
CA GLU A 153 -12.63 -16.42 -5.56
C GLU A 153 -13.81 -16.12 -6.51
N ASN A 154 -14.97 -15.72 -5.97
CA ASN A 154 -16.12 -15.32 -6.80
C ASN A 154 -15.78 -14.09 -7.64
N PHE A 155 -15.07 -13.13 -7.06
CA PHE A 155 -14.62 -11.93 -7.75
C PHE A 155 -13.59 -12.25 -8.84
N GLU A 156 -12.60 -13.11 -8.55
CA GLU A 156 -11.62 -13.56 -9.55
C GLU A 156 -12.29 -14.28 -10.71
N ARG A 157 -13.24 -15.18 -10.43
CA ARG A 157 -14.05 -15.85 -11.46
C ARG A 157 -14.78 -14.83 -12.32
N TRP A 158 -15.39 -13.82 -11.71
CA TRP A 158 -16.07 -12.75 -12.44
C TRP A 158 -15.12 -11.91 -13.31
N GLN A 159 -13.92 -11.60 -12.81
CA GLN A 159 -12.91 -10.86 -13.55
C GLN A 159 -12.39 -11.61 -14.78
N ARG A 160 -12.38 -12.96 -14.75
CA ARG A 160 -12.00 -13.79 -15.90
C ARG A 160 -13.05 -13.84 -17.01
N LEU A 161 -14.30 -13.45 -16.74
CA LEU A 161 -15.35 -13.42 -17.76
C LEU A 161 -15.14 -12.26 -18.75
N THR A 162 -15.42 -12.55 -20.02
CA THR A 162 -15.48 -11.57 -21.11
C THR A 162 -16.62 -10.55 -20.90
N PRO A 163 -16.53 -9.34 -21.50
CA PRO A 163 -17.63 -8.37 -21.45
C PRO A 163 -18.98 -8.94 -21.88
N GLU A 164 -19.00 -9.80 -22.90
CA GLU A 164 -20.18 -10.44 -23.47
C GLU A 164 -20.78 -11.46 -22.50
N GLU A 165 -19.94 -12.31 -21.87
CA GLU A 165 -20.39 -13.22 -20.82
C GLU A 165 -20.99 -12.48 -19.63
N ARG A 166 -20.36 -11.38 -19.20
CA ARG A 166 -20.89 -10.54 -18.12
C ARG A 166 -22.21 -9.87 -18.50
N ALA A 167 -22.37 -9.47 -19.76
CA ALA A 167 -23.64 -8.91 -20.26
C ALA A 167 -24.75 -9.95 -20.22
N ARG A 168 -24.49 -11.16 -20.74
CA ARG A 168 -25.45 -12.29 -20.71
C ARG A 168 -25.88 -12.65 -19.29
N ILE A 169 -24.94 -12.75 -18.35
CA ILE A 169 -25.28 -13.06 -16.95
C ILE A 169 -26.14 -11.94 -16.34
N ARG A 170 -25.82 -10.66 -16.60
CA ARG A 170 -26.62 -9.53 -16.09
C ARG A 170 -28.03 -9.52 -16.65
N GLU A 171 -28.19 -9.77 -17.94
CA GLU A 171 -29.49 -9.86 -18.60
C GLU A 171 -30.32 -11.01 -18.03
N ARG A 172 -29.72 -12.18 -17.88
CA ARG A 172 -30.37 -13.33 -17.26
C ARG A 172 -30.83 -13.05 -15.84
N LEU A 173 -29.95 -12.50 -15.00
CA LEU A 173 -30.30 -12.12 -13.64
C LEU A 173 -31.43 -11.09 -13.62
N ARG A 174 -31.55 -10.21 -14.62
CA ARG A 174 -32.65 -9.25 -14.73
C ARG A 174 -33.97 -9.94 -15.11
N ALA A 175 -33.93 -10.97 -15.95
CA ALA A 175 -35.09 -11.72 -16.39
C ALA A 175 -35.61 -12.73 -15.33
N MET A 176 -34.77 -13.14 -14.38
CA MET A 176 -35.16 -14.07 -13.31
C MET A 176 -36.12 -13.44 -12.28
N PRO A 177 -37.18 -14.15 -11.87
CA PRO A 177 -38.02 -13.76 -10.74
C PRO A 177 -37.21 -13.52 -9.45
N PRO A 178 -37.66 -12.63 -8.54
CA PRO A 178 -36.99 -12.38 -7.27
C PRO A 178 -36.69 -13.64 -6.45
N GLU A 179 -37.59 -14.62 -6.46
CA GLU A 179 -37.49 -15.87 -5.72
C GLU A 179 -36.35 -16.74 -6.26
N GLU A 180 -36.21 -16.80 -7.59
CA GLU A 180 -35.12 -17.55 -8.24
C GLU A 180 -33.77 -16.89 -7.97
N ARG A 181 -33.71 -15.55 -7.99
CA ARG A 181 -32.50 -14.82 -7.56
C ARG A 181 -32.16 -15.06 -6.10
N GLN A 182 -33.15 -15.17 -5.22
CA GLN A 182 -32.94 -15.49 -3.80
C GLN A 182 -32.36 -16.90 -3.65
N ARG A 183 -32.88 -17.88 -4.42
CA ARG A 183 -32.34 -19.25 -4.44
C ARG A 183 -30.88 -19.28 -4.89
N LEU A 184 -30.53 -18.51 -5.94
CA LEU A 184 -29.14 -18.41 -6.37
C LEU A 184 -28.21 -17.93 -5.24
N ARG A 185 -28.65 -17.01 -4.37
CA ARG A 185 -27.81 -16.52 -3.26
C ARG A 185 -27.49 -17.60 -2.23
N GLN A 186 -28.35 -18.62 -2.09
CA GLN A 186 -28.17 -19.73 -1.15
C GLN A 186 -27.34 -20.87 -1.74
N MET A 187 -27.18 -20.91 -3.06
CA MET A 187 -26.40 -21.92 -3.77
C MET A 187 -24.89 -21.70 -3.65
N THR A 188 -24.13 -22.78 -3.76
CA THR A 188 -22.67 -22.72 -3.87
C THR A 188 -22.23 -21.93 -5.10
N PRO A 189 -21.01 -21.37 -5.12
CA PRO A 189 -20.47 -20.72 -6.32
C PRO A 189 -20.57 -21.57 -7.59
N GLN A 190 -20.32 -22.88 -7.47
CA GLN A 190 -20.31 -23.84 -8.57
C GLN A 190 -21.72 -24.05 -9.14
N GLU A 191 -22.71 -24.25 -8.26
CA GLU A 191 -24.12 -24.41 -8.65
C GLU A 191 -24.68 -23.14 -9.30
N ARG A 192 -24.41 -21.97 -8.71
CA ARG A 192 -24.77 -20.68 -9.33
C ARG A 192 -24.20 -20.55 -10.74
N GLN A 193 -22.93 -20.93 -10.92
CA GLN A 193 -22.28 -20.81 -12.21
C GLN A 193 -22.90 -21.75 -13.25
N ARG A 194 -23.31 -22.96 -12.86
CA ARG A 194 -24.07 -23.87 -13.73
C ARG A 194 -25.39 -23.24 -14.15
N VAL A 195 -26.20 -22.80 -13.19
CA VAL A 195 -27.50 -22.16 -13.47
C VAL A 195 -27.33 -20.92 -14.35
N LEU A 196 -26.30 -20.11 -14.14
CA LEU A 196 -26.07 -18.91 -14.95
C LEU A 196 -25.54 -19.22 -16.37
N ARG A 197 -24.84 -20.34 -16.56
CA ARG A 197 -24.25 -20.75 -17.86
C ARG A 197 -25.16 -21.64 -18.70
N GLU A 198 -25.99 -22.49 -18.11
CA GLU A 198 -26.89 -23.40 -18.82
C GLU A 198 -27.97 -22.61 -19.55
N ARG A 199 -28.12 -22.74 -20.88
CA ARG A 199 -29.24 -22.09 -21.61
C ARG A 199 -30.57 -22.46 -20.93
N PRO A 200 -31.55 -21.55 -20.86
CA PRO A 200 -32.83 -21.89 -20.25
C PRO A 200 -33.33 -23.18 -20.91
N HIS A 201 -33.56 -24.22 -20.10
CA HIS A 201 -34.35 -25.34 -20.55
C HIS A 201 -35.68 -24.73 -21.00
N GLU A 202 -35.97 -24.81 -22.30
CA GLU A 202 -37.32 -24.66 -22.79
C GLU A 202 -38.19 -25.54 -21.89
N ALA A 203 -39.06 -24.91 -21.12
CA ALA A 203 -40.05 -25.65 -20.36
C ALA A 203 -40.78 -26.56 -21.37
N PRO A 204 -40.93 -27.87 -21.09
CA PRO A 204 -41.62 -28.73 -22.03
C PRO A 204 -43.01 -28.16 -22.26
N ALA A 205 -43.30 -27.82 -23.52
CA ALA A 205 -44.62 -27.37 -23.95
C ALA A 205 -45.64 -28.41 -23.46
N ARG A 206 -46.64 -27.94 -22.71
CA ARG A 206 -47.84 -28.73 -22.38
C ARG A 206 -48.90 -28.48 -23.43
#